data_AF-A0A2D9DQZ9-F1
#
_entry.id   AF-A0A2D9DQZ9-F1
#
_cell.length_a   1.000
_cell.length_b   1.000
_cell.length_c   1.000
_cell.angle_alpha   90.00
_cell.angle_beta   90.00
_cell.angle_gamma   90.00
#
_symmetry.space_group_name_H-M   'P 1'
#
loop_
_entity.id
_entity.type
_entity.pdbx_description
1 polymer ?
#
loop_
_entity_poly.entity_id
_entity_poly.type
_entity_poly.pdbx_seq_one_letter_code
_entity_poly.pdbx_strand_id
1 'polypeptide(L)' 'MKVKVIKSYESAYPNPISFEVGEAVRLGEMDDEYPGWIRVTTADGNIGWAPLKYLVSSGLAWHLPSP' A
#
# COMPACT_ATOMS: atom_id res chain seq x y z
N MET A 1 25.00 -6.04 17.60
CA MET A 1 25.44 -6.85 16.45
C MET A 1 25.49 -5.92 15.23
N LYS A 2 26.57 -5.93 14.43
CA LYS A 2 26.72 -5.05 13.26
C LYS A 2 26.96 -5.94 12.03
N VAL A 3 26.20 -5.69 10.96
CA VAL A 3 26.34 -6.37 9.67
C VAL A 3 26.80 -5.38 8.61
N LYS A 4 27.49 -5.85 7.58
CA LYS A 4 28.01 -5.02 6.47
C LYS A 4 27.24 -5.32 5.20
N VAL A 5 26.84 -4.26 4.50
CA VAL A 5 26.27 -4.35 3.16
C VAL A 5 27.36 -4.80 2.18
N ILE A 6 27.09 -5.84 1.40
CA ILE A 6 28.04 -6.45 0.46
C ILE A 6 27.81 -6.03 -0.99
N LYS A 7 26.69 -5.35 -1.29
CA LYS A 7 26.34 -4.85 -2.61
C LYS A 7 25.40 -3.66 -2.48
N SER A 8 25.62 -2.63 -3.30
CA SER A 8 24.69 -1.50 -3.41
C SER A 8 23.32 -2.00 -3.85
N TYR A 9 22.28 -1.68 -3.07
CA TYR A 9 20.89 -1.93 -3.41
C TYR A 9 20.20 -0.58 -3.52
N GLU A 10 19.65 -0.31 -4.69
CA GLU A 10 18.78 0.83 -4.93
C GLU A 10 17.37 0.26 -5.10
N SER A 11 16.40 0.85 -4.38
CA SER A 11 15.00 0.52 -4.57
C SER A 11 14.66 0.61 -6.05
N ALA A 12 14.09 -0.44 -6.64
CA ALA A 12 13.59 -0.40 -8.00
C ALA A 12 12.43 0.62 -8.19
N TYR A 13 11.90 1.14 -7.08
CA TYR A 13 10.87 2.16 -7.02
C TYR A 13 11.47 3.45 -6.46
N PRO A 14 11.94 4.38 -7.32
CA PRO A 14 12.64 5.59 -6.90
C PRO A 14 11.76 6.54 -6.07
N ASN A 15 10.43 6.38 -6.13
CA ASN A 15 9.48 7.04 -5.23
C ASN A 15 8.61 5.97 -4.54
N PRO A 16 8.95 5.54 -3.31
CA PRO A 16 8.02 4.73 -2.53
C PRO A 16 6.77 5.58 -2.26
N ILE A 17 5.60 5.00 -2.52
CA ILE A 17 4.34 5.60 -2.08
C ILE A 17 4.32 5.56 -0.55
N SER A 18 4.07 6.69 0.09
CA SER A 18 3.91 6.82 1.53
C SER A 18 2.52 7.36 1.84
N PHE A 19 1.87 6.79 2.84
CA PHE A 19 0.60 7.24 3.40
C PHE A 19 0.56 6.87 4.88
N GLU A 20 -0.23 7.60 5.66
CA GLU A 20 -0.37 7.38 7.10
C GLU A 20 -1.53 6.45 7.44
N VAL A 21 -1.48 5.83 8.64
CA VAL A 21 -2.59 5.01 9.13
C VAL A 21 -3.82 5.88 9.29
N GLY A 22 -4.91 5.51 8.60
CA GLY A 22 -6.16 6.27 8.58
C GLY A 22 -6.28 7.24 7.40
N GLU A 23 -5.23 7.39 6.59
CA GLU A 23 -5.31 8.16 5.34
C GLU A 23 -6.19 7.44 4.31
N ALA A 24 -7.09 8.19 3.68
CA ALA A 24 -7.94 7.67 2.63
C ALA A 24 -7.20 7.71 1.29
N VAL A 25 -7.05 6.53 0.67
CA VAL A 25 -6.41 6.38 -0.63
C VAL A 25 -7.36 5.77 -1.65
N ARG A 26 -7.18 6.09 -2.93
CA ARG A 26 -7.97 5.49 -4.01
C ARG A 26 -7.28 4.23 -4.54
N LEU A 27 -8.02 3.13 -4.54
CA LEU A 27 -7.58 1.87 -5.13
C LEU A 27 -7.85 1.88 -6.63
N GLY A 28 -6.88 1.44 -7.42
CA GLY A 28 -6.96 1.26 -8.86
C GLY A 28 -6.84 -0.21 -9.25
N GLU A 29 -6.03 -0.47 -10.27
CA GLU A 29 -5.80 -1.82 -10.81
C GLU A 29 -4.93 -2.67 -9.88
N MET A 30 -5.24 -3.96 -9.80
CA MET A 30 -4.37 -4.95 -9.16
C MET A 30 -3.22 -5.31 -10.09
N ASP A 31 -2.08 -5.66 -9.52
CA ASP A 31 -0.93 -6.11 -10.29
C ASP A 31 -1.14 -7.59 -10.65
N ASP A 32 -1.29 -7.87 -11.95
CA ASP A 32 -1.45 -9.24 -12.47
C ASP A 32 -0.14 -10.04 -12.38
N GLU A 33 1.01 -9.37 -12.37
CA GLU A 33 2.34 -9.97 -12.30
C GLU A 33 2.76 -10.24 -10.84
N TYR A 34 2.32 -9.37 -9.92
CA TYR A 34 2.56 -9.49 -8.47
C TYR A 34 1.27 -9.55 -7.65
N PRO A 35 0.68 -10.75 -7.48
CA PRO A 35 -0.55 -10.94 -6.71
C PRO A 35 -0.46 -10.33 -5.31
N GLY A 36 -1.46 -9.52 -4.95
CA GLY A 36 -1.53 -8.85 -3.64
C GLY A 36 -0.94 -7.44 -3.62
N TRP A 37 -0.45 -6.93 -4.76
CA TRP A 37 -0.19 -5.51 -4.95
C TRP A 37 -1.36 -4.85 -5.68
N ILE A 38 -1.66 -3.61 -5.27
CA ILE A 38 -2.69 -2.80 -5.90
C ILE A 38 -2.16 -1.40 -6.12
N ARG A 39 -2.53 -0.80 -7.24
CA ARG A 39 -2.17 0.57 -7.58
C ARG A 39 -2.99 1.50 -6.71
N VAL A 40 -2.31 2.38 -5.99
CA VAL A 40 -2.91 3.31 -5.04
C VAL A 40 -2.60 4.73 -5.48
N THR A 41 -3.62 5.59 -5.40
CA THR A 41 -3.49 7.03 -5.58
C THR A 41 -3.79 7.74 -4.27
N THR A 42 -2.81 8.44 -3.72
CA THR A 42 -2.94 9.28 -2.51
C THR A 42 -3.75 10.54 -2.80
N ALA A 43 -4.19 11.23 -1.75
CA ALA A 43 -4.92 12.49 -1.87
C ALA A 43 -4.09 13.58 -2.58
N ASP A 44 -2.77 13.57 -2.39
CA ASP A 44 -1.83 14.51 -3.00
C ASP A 44 -1.54 14.22 -4.48
N GLY A 45 -2.17 13.18 -5.05
CA GLY A 45 -2.00 12.78 -6.44
C GLY A 45 -0.78 11.89 -6.69
N ASN A 46 -0.04 11.47 -5.65
CA ASN A 46 1.01 10.48 -5.81
C ASN A 46 0.40 9.11 -6.11
N ILE A 47 0.97 8.44 -7.11
CA ILE A 47 0.52 7.11 -7.54
C ILE A 47 1.66 6.12 -7.38
N GLY A 48 1.37 4.98 -6.77
CA GLY A 48 2.34 3.90 -6.60
C GLY A 48 1.68 2.59 -6.21
N TRP A 49 2.45 1.53 -6.18
CA TRP A 49 1.99 0.21 -5.80
C TRP A 49 2.09 0.04 -4.29
N ALA A 50 1.02 -0.48 -3.67
CA ALA A 50 1.02 -0.82 -2.25
C ALA A 50 0.51 -2.25 -2.02
N PRO A 51 1.01 -2.94 -0.99
CA PRO A 51 0.51 -4.27 -0.64
C PRO A 51 -0.91 -4.18 -0.08
N LEU A 52 -1.84 -4.95 -0.65
CA LEU A 52 -3.25 -4.99 -0.24
C LEU A 52 -3.42 -5.29 1.25
N LYS A 53 -2.51 -6.08 1.84
CA LYS A 53 -2.54 -6.45 3.27
C LYS A 53 -2.48 -5.27 4.25
N TYR A 54 -2.01 -4.10 3.82
CA TYR A 54 -1.96 -2.89 4.65
C TYR A 54 -3.14 -1.95 4.42
N LEU A 55 -4.01 -2.27 3.47
CA LEU A 55 -5.14 -1.45 3.07
C LEU A 55 -6.42 -2.10 3.58
N VAL A 56 -7.26 -1.31 4.26
CA VAL A 56 -8.59 -1.73 4.66
C VAL A 56 -9.62 -0.96 3.86
N SER A 57 -10.55 -1.66 3.23
CA SER A 57 -11.70 -1.02 2.61
C SER A 57 -12.64 -0.53 3.71
N SER A 58 -12.84 0.79 3.81
CA SER A 58 -13.82 1.39 4.73
C SER A 58 -15.29 1.05 4.36
N GLY A 59 -15.52 0.24 3.33
CA GLY A 59 -16.86 -0.12 2.84
C GLY A 59 -17.65 -1.11 3.69
N LEU A 60 -17.20 -1.43 4.89
CA LEU A 60 -17.75 -2.51 5.67
C LEU A 60 -17.92 -2.09 7.13
N ALA A 61 -18.81 -1.12 7.32
CA ALA A 61 -19.69 -1.13 8.48
C ALA A 61 -20.53 -2.41 8.41
N TRP A 62 -19.94 -3.56 8.81
CA TRP A 62 -20.74 -4.73 9.14
C TRP A 62 -21.77 -4.25 10.14
N HIS A 63 -23.02 -4.23 9.72
CA HIS A 63 -24.17 -4.15 10.61
C HIS A 63 -23.99 -5.27 11.63
N LEU A 64 -23.43 -4.96 12.79
CA LEU A 64 -23.65 -5.75 13.98
C LEU A 64 -25.15 -5.62 14.25
N PRO A 65 -25.95 -6.70 14.22
CA PRO A 65 -27.27 -6.62 14.80
C PRO A 65 -27.07 -6.31 16.29
N SER A 66 -27.64 -5.18 16.73
CA SER A 66 -27.73 -4.80 18.14
C SER A 66 -28.36 -5.93 18.97
N PRO A 67 -27.98 -6.07 20.26
CA PRO A 67 -28.36 -7.20 21.11
C PRO A 67 -29.86 -7.37 21.31
#